data_AF-A0A1H7FCP5-F1
#
_entry.id   AF-A0A1H7FCP5-F1
#
_cell.length_a   1.000
_cell.length_b   1.000
_cell.length_c   1.000
_cell.angle_alpha   90.00
_cell.angle_beta   90.00
_cell.angle_gamma   90.00
#
_symmetry.space_group_name_H-M   'P 1'
#
loop_
_entity.id
_entity.type
_entity.pdbx_description
1 polymer ?
#
loop_
_entity_poly.entity_id
_entity_poly.type
_entity_poly.pdbx_seq_one_letter_code
_entity_poly.pdbx_strand_id
1 'polypeptide(L)'
;MHVRPGSRPRRLAAALVGVGLLAALPACEAVDVAESGDRTGATSEGPAPVAGSALAALDALEVKGRAPRTGYDRDEFGDGWVDTDRNGCDTRNDVLARDLTGETFEPGTRDCVVRTGTLADPYSGSTIAFQRGQDTSDDVQVDHVVALSDAWQKGAQAWDEERRVRFANDPLNLLAVDGPLNMQKGDGDAATWLPPANGYRCAYVARQVAVKAGYGLWATQAERDAMAGVLARCPDEPLPAGASLPAVRSAPDGATAPASYADCAAVRAAGAAPIHRGEPGFSERFDGDGDGVGCES
;
A
#
# COMPACT_ATOMS: atom_id res chain seq x y z
N MET A 1 61.99 -1.41 24.53
CA MET A 1 62.57 -0.73 23.35
C MET A 1 61.43 -0.10 22.58
N HIS A 2 61.42 1.24 22.55
CA HIS A 2 60.44 2.09 21.87
C HIS A 2 60.73 2.10 20.36
N VAL A 3 59.70 2.01 19.50
CA VAL A 3 59.44 2.95 18.37
C VAL A 3 57.97 2.81 17.93
N ARG A 4 57.19 3.89 18.06
CA ARG A 4 56.14 4.34 17.12
C ARG A 4 56.60 5.74 16.62
N PRO A 5 55.89 6.43 15.70
CA PRO A 5 55.54 6.12 14.32
C PRO A 5 56.08 7.22 13.36
N GLY A 6 56.06 7.01 12.04
CA GLY A 6 56.50 7.98 11.05
C GLY A 6 55.36 8.52 10.18
N SER A 7 54.80 9.67 10.56
CA SER A 7 53.94 10.52 9.73
C SER A 7 54.76 11.42 8.80
N ARG A 8 54.32 11.63 7.55
CA ARG A 8 54.74 12.77 6.70
C ARG A 8 53.56 13.41 5.96
N PRO A 9 53.65 14.71 5.62
CA PRO A 9 52.48 15.60 5.51
C PRO A 9 52.09 16.04 4.09
N ARG A 10 50.81 16.43 3.99
CA ARG A 10 50.12 17.47 3.16
C ARG A 10 50.79 18.04 1.90
N ARG A 11 50.02 18.08 0.80
CA ARG A 11 49.89 19.28 -0.05
C ARG A 11 48.43 19.50 -0.48
N LEU A 12 47.86 20.62 -0.01
CA LEU A 12 46.67 21.25 -0.55
C LEU A 12 47.06 21.97 -1.86
N ALA A 13 46.27 21.82 -2.91
CA ALA A 13 46.32 22.69 -4.07
C ALA A 13 44.95 23.34 -4.25
N ALA A 14 44.87 24.62 -3.90
CA ALA A 14 43.78 25.50 -4.24
C ALA A 14 44.04 26.09 -5.63
N ALA A 15 43.04 26.06 -6.52
CA ALA A 15 43.05 26.82 -7.76
C ALA A 15 41.82 27.73 -7.79
N LEU A 16 42.05 29.00 -7.44
CA LEU A 16 41.17 30.13 -7.73
C LEU A 16 41.48 30.61 -9.15
N VAL A 17 40.48 30.68 -10.02
CA VAL A 17 40.49 31.56 -11.19
C VAL A 17 39.12 32.23 -11.25
N GLY A 18 39.12 33.55 -11.08
CA GLY A 18 37.94 34.40 -11.19
C GLY A 18 38.07 35.37 -12.37
N VAL A 19 36.88 35.67 -12.91
CA VAL A 19 36.42 36.91 -13.55
C VAL A 19 36.84 37.22 -14.99
N GLY A 20 35.82 37.39 -15.84
CA GLY A 20 35.88 38.08 -17.13
C GLY A 20 34.48 38.42 -17.63
N LEU A 21 33.93 39.55 -17.15
CA LEU A 21 32.68 40.18 -17.59
C LEU A 21 32.89 40.84 -18.97
N LEU A 22 32.05 40.55 -19.97
CA LEU A 22 31.91 41.36 -21.18
C LEU A 22 30.43 41.47 -21.56
N ALA A 23 29.93 42.70 -21.48
CA ALA A 23 28.61 43.13 -21.92
C ALA A 23 28.64 43.46 -23.43
N ALA A 24 27.64 42.98 -24.16
CA ALA A 24 27.23 43.53 -25.45
C ALA A 24 25.73 43.26 -25.66
N LEU A 25 24.93 44.32 -25.66
CA LEU A 25 23.55 44.33 -26.14
C LEU A 25 23.56 44.54 -27.66
N PRO A 26 22.62 43.93 -28.40
CA PRO A 26 21.80 44.75 -29.27
C PRO A 26 20.30 44.40 -29.26
N ALA A 27 19.52 45.48 -29.26
CA ALA A 27 18.28 45.76 -29.99
C ALA A 27 17.13 44.72 -30.05
N CYS A 28 15.96 45.23 -29.62
CA CYS A 28 14.63 44.72 -29.89
C CYS A 28 14.36 44.46 -31.38
N GLU A 29 13.83 43.29 -31.68
CA GLU A 29 12.76 43.13 -32.66
C GLU A 29 11.62 42.38 -31.97
N ALA A 30 10.47 43.04 -31.88
CA ALA A 30 9.24 42.47 -31.36
C ALA A 30 8.73 41.48 -32.41
N VAL A 31 8.72 40.20 -32.07
CA VAL A 31 8.04 39.17 -32.85
C VAL A 31 6.60 39.14 -32.37
N ASP A 32 5.67 39.55 -33.23
CA ASP A 32 4.24 39.36 -33.03
C ASP A 32 3.94 37.87 -32.92
N VAL A 33 3.66 37.40 -31.71
CA VAL A 33 3.13 36.06 -31.49
C VAL A 33 1.63 36.13 -31.79
N ALA A 34 1.28 35.75 -33.01
CA ALA A 34 -0.09 35.52 -33.40
C ALA A 34 -0.70 34.43 -32.50
N GLU A 35 -1.71 34.84 -31.74
CA GLU A 35 -2.61 33.99 -30.97
C GLU A 35 -3.27 33.00 -31.92
N SER A 36 -2.87 31.73 -31.87
CA SER A 36 -3.48 30.65 -32.64
C SER A 36 -3.93 29.55 -31.70
N GLY A 37 -5.25 29.48 -31.56
CA GLY A 37 -5.98 28.23 -31.52
C GLY A 37 -5.88 27.45 -30.22
N ASP A 38 -6.84 27.75 -29.35
CA ASP A 38 -7.51 26.80 -28.45
C ASP A 38 -7.24 25.33 -28.79
N ARG A 39 -6.28 24.73 -28.08
CA ARG A 39 -6.17 23.29 -27.93
C ARG A 39 -6.83 22.95 -26.61
N THR A 40 -8.16 22.81 -26.64
CA THR A 40 -8.86 21.93 -25.71
C THR A 40 -8.28 20.54 -25.87
N GLY A 41 -7.21 20.25 -25.13
CA GLY A 41 -6.77 18.90 -24.86
C GLY A 41 -7.89 18.24 -24.07
N ALA A 42 -8.75 17.50 -24.75
CA ALA A 42 -9.57 16.50 -24.11
C ALA A 42 -8.60 15.56 -23.37
N THR A 43 -8.54 15.70 -22.06
CA THR A 43 -8.04 14.64 -21.19
C THR A 43 -8.87 13.43 -21.54
N SER A 44 -8.29 12.42 -22.22
CA SER A 44 -8.96 11.14 -22.33
C SER A 44 -9.06 10.60 -20.91
N GLU A 45 -10.22 10.79 -20.29
CA GLU A 45 -10.60 10.01 -19.13
C GLU A 45 -10.38 8.56 -19.52
N GLY A 46 -9.42 7.91 -18.87
CA GLY A 46 -9.19 6.48 -19.05
C GLY A 46 -10.50 5.74 -18.77
N PRO A 47 -10.66 4.52 -19.29
CA PRO A 47 -11.85 3.72 -19.00
C PRO A 47 -12.12 3.71 -17.49
N ALA A 48 -13.38 4.01 -17.13
CA ALA A 48 -13.79 4.03 -15.73
C ALA A 48 -13.47 2.66 -15.10
N PRO A 49 -12.93 2.63 -13.87
CA PRO A 49 -12.51 1.39 -13.25
C PRO A 49 -13.70 0.44 -13.10
N VAL A 50 -13.50 -0.82 -13.50
CA VAL A 50 -14.51 -1.86 -13.37
C VAL A 50 -14.80 -2.10 -11.88
N ALA A 51 -16.07 -2.25 -11.51
CA ALA A 51 -16.46 -2.57 -10.14
C ALA A 51 -15.73 -3.85 -9.65
N GLY A 52 -15.03 -3.75 -8.53
CA GLY A 52 -14.19 -4.84 -7.99
C GLY A 52 -12.73 -4.83 -8.46
N SER A 53 -12.32 -3.87 -9.30
CA SER A 53 -10.90 -3.70 -9.65
C SER A 53 -10.10 -3.08 -8.50
N ALA A 54 -8.79 -3.30 -8.54
CA ALA A 54 -7.86 -2.67 -7.63
C ALA A 54 -7.85 -1.14 -7.77
N LEU A 55 -8.10 -0.61 -8.97
CA LEU A 55 -8.15 0.83 -9.20
C LEU A 55 -9.37 1.46 -8.52
N ALA A 56 -10.54 0.83 -8.62
CA ALA A 56 -11.74 1.27 -7.90
C ALA A 56 -11.53 1.25 -6.37
N ALA A 57 -10.89 0.21 -5.85
CA ALA A 57 -10.60 0.12 -4.43
C ALA A 57 -9.55 1.13 -3.95
N LEU A 58 -8.55 1.45 -4.80
CA LEU A 58 -7.56 2.50 -4.53
C LEU A 58 -8.22 3.87 -4.40
N ASP A 59 -9.25 4.17 -5.20
CA ASP A 59 -9.99 5.43 -5.14
C ASP A 59 -10.78 5.60 -3.84
N ALA A 60 -11.15 4.49 -3.19
CA ALA A 60 -11.82 4.50 -1.90
C ALA A 60 -10.86 4.60 -0.69
N LEU A 61 -9.54 4.46 -0.89
CA LEU A 61 -8.59 4.58 0.21
C LEU A 61 -8.46 6.02 0.68
N GLU A 62 -8.51 6.22 1.99
CA GLU A 62 -8.22 7.50 2.60
C GLU A 62 -6.78 7.93 2.27
N VAL A 63 -6.59 9.23 2.01
CA VAL A 63 -5.26 9.82 1.72
C VAL A 63 -4.88 10.78 2.85
N LYS A 64 -3.76 10.48 3.52
CA LYS A 64 -3.21 11.29 4.62
C LYS A 64 -1.69 11.27 4.61
N GLY A 65 -1.06 12.19 5.33
CA GLY A 65 0.38 12.13 5.61
C GLY A 65 0.76 10.91 6.48
N ARG A 66 2.06 10.62 6.57
CA ARG A 66 2.58 9.62 7.53
C ARG A 66 2.40 10.13 8.96
N ALA A 67 1.83 9.32 9.84
CA ALA A 67 1.90 9.54 11.28
C ALA A 67 3.33 9.30 11.80
N PRO A 68 3.69 9.83 12.98
CA PRO A 68 4.99 9.58 13.59
C PRO A 68 5.26 8.08 13.79
N ARG A 69 6.52 7.67 13.65
CA ARG A 69 6.97 6.30 13.98
C ARG A 69 7.17 6.09 15.49
N THR A 70 6.95 7.10 16.31
CA THR A 70 7.15 7.02 17.76
C THR A 70 6.33 5.88 18.35
N GLY A 71 6.97 5.08 19.22
CA GLY A 71 6.33 3.93 19.86
C GLY A 71 6.27 2.67 19.00
N TYR A 72 6.74 2.70 17.76
CA TYR A 72 6.83 1.49 16.95
C TYR A 72 7.93 0.56 17.47
N ASP A 73 7.52 -0.64 17.86
CA ASP A 73 8.35 -1.85 17.92
C ASP A 73 7.71 -2.91 17.02
N ARG A 74 8.49 -3.90 16.54
CA ARG A 74 7.92 -5.01 15.78
C ARG A 74 7.07 -5.91 16.68
N ASP A 75 7.43 -6.03 17.96
CA ASP A 75 6.76 -6.87 18.94
C ASP A 75 5.34 -6.36 19.27
N GLU A 76 5.04 -5.10 18.91
CA GLU A 76 3.69 -4.53 18.94
C GLU A 76 2.70 -5.25 17.99
N PHE A 77 3.20 -6.10 17.09
CA PHE A 77 2.41 -6.95 16.19
C PHE A 77 2.40 -8.43 16.64
N GLY A 78 2.83 -8.71 17.87
CA GLY A 78 2.88 -10.03 18.50
C GLY A 78 4.21 -10.75 18.35
N ASP A 79 4.29 -11.94 18.96
CA ASP A 79 5.48 -12.77 19.08
C ASP A 79 5.84 -13.54 17.78
N GLY A 80 5.79 -12.85 16.63
CA GLY A 80 6.13 -13.42 15.33
C GLY A 80 4.99 -14.21 14.68
N TRP A 81 5.30 -15.43 14.23
CA TRP A 81 4.37 -16.27 13.47
C TRP A 81 3.52 -17.11 14.40
N VAL A 82 2.21 -16.92 14.35
CA VAL A 82 1.26 -17.68 15.16
C VAL A 82 0.43 -18.63 14.29
N ASP A 83 -0.19 -19.61 14.92
CA ASP A 83 -1.16 -20.52 14.27
C ASP A 83 -2.55 -19.85 14.29
N THR A 84 -2.87 -19.11 13.22
CA THR A 84 -4.12 -18.31 13.17
C THR A 84 -5.34 -19.13 12.80
N ASP A 85 -5.18 -20.18 11.99
CA ASP A 85 -6.27 -21.05 11.52
C ASP A 85 -6.45 -22.30 12.40
N ARG A 86 -5.56 -22.51 13.38
CA ARG A 86 -5.54 -23.62 14.33
C ARG A 86 -5.32 -24.98 13.65
N ASN A 87 -4.60 -24.99 12.53
CA ASN A 87 -4.23 -26.22 11.83
C ASN A 87 -3.04 -26.94 12.50
N GLY A 88 -2.31 -26.27 13.40
CA GLY A 88 -1.14 -26.76 14.12
C GLY A 88 0.21 -26.33 13.55
N CYS A 89 0.23 -25.51 12.50
CA CYS A 89 1.40 -24.94 11.86
C CYS A 89 1.50 -23.45 12.19
N ASP A 90 2.71 -22.89 12.20
CA ASP A 90 2.85 -21.43 12.26
C ASP A 90 2.57 -20.82 10.88
N THR A 91 2.13 -19.56 10.88
CA THR A 91 1.78 -18.83 9.64
C THR A 91 2.93 -18.80 8.63
N ARG A 92 4.21 -18.81 9.07
CA ARG A 92 5.33 -18.84 8.12
C ARG A 92 5.33 -20.14 7.33
N ASN A 93 5.14 -21.27 8.00
CA ASN A 93 5.08 -22.56 7.34
C ASN A 93 3.84 -22.70 6.46
N ASP A 94 2.69 -22.13 6.86
CA ASP A 94 1.51 -22.08 6.00
C ASP A 94 1.79 -21.31 4.70
N VAL A 95 2.47 -20.16 4.80
CA VAL A 95 2.85 -19.35 3.62
C VAL A 95 3.86 -20.09 2.74
N LEU A 96 4.86 -20.75 3.34
CA LEU A 96 5.82 -21.56 2.59
C LEU A 96 5.14 -22.74 1.88
N ALA A 97 4.25 -23.47 2.55
CA ALA A 97 3.52 -24.57 1.95
C ALA A 97 2.56 -24.11 0.83
N ARG A 98 1.99 -22.91 0.97
CA ARG A 98 1.13 -22.29 -0.06
C ARG A 98 1.90 -21.85 -1.30
N ASP A 99 3.07 -21.22 -1.11
CA ASP A 99 3.77 -20.51 -2.18
C ASP A 99 4.88 -21.34 -2.85
N LEU A 100 5.38 -22.38 -2.18
CA LEU A 100 6.35 -23.30 -2.75
C LEU A 100 5.67 -24.42 -3.54
N THR A 101 6.44 -25.05 -4.42
CA THR A 101 6.07 -26.27 -5.12
C THR A 101 7.11 -27.36 -4.89
N GLY A 102 6.68 -28.62 -4.87
CA GLY A 102 7.59 -29.75 -4.66
C GLY A 102 8.20 -29.74 -3.26
N GLU A 103 7.42 -29.28 -2.30
CA GLU A 103 7.80 -29.11 -0.91
C GLU A 103 8.04 -30.46 -0.22
N THR A 104 8.95 -30.44 0.74
CA THR A 104 9.14 -31.55 1.68
C THR A 104 8.95 -31.04 3.10
N PHE A 105 8.53 -31.91 4.00
CA PHE A 105 8.22 -31.56 5.38
C PHE A 105 9.10 -32.31 6.37
N GLU A 106 9.31 -31.72 7.52
CA GLU A 106 10.00 -32.38 8.63
C GLU A 106 9.16 -33.56 9.15
N PRO A 107 9.75 -34.76 9.25
CA PRO A 107 9.06 -35.92 9.80
C PRO A 107 8.51 -35.66 11.21
N GLY A 108 7.29 -36.12 11.46
CA GLY A 108 6.64 -35.98 12.76
C GLY A 108 5.99 -34.62 13.01
N THR A 109 6.01 -33.70 12.05
CA THR A 109 5.36 -32.38 12.17
C THR A 109 3.97 -32.29 11.56
N ARG A 110 3.41 -33.41 11.07
CA ARG A 110 2.12 -33.45 10.35
C ARG A 110 2.08 -32.48 9.17
N ASP A 111 3.15 -32.51 8.36
CA ASP A 111 3.31 -31.66 7.18
C ASP A 111 3.27 -30.15 7.49
N CYS A 112 3.73 -29.74 8.68
CA CYS A 112 3.86 -28.33 9.02
C CYS A 112 5.24 -27.77 8.65
N VAL A 113 6.33 -28.33 9.18
CA VAL A 113 7.63 -27.65 9.05
C VAL A 113 8.23 -27.91 7.67
N VAL A 114 8.12 -26.95 6.77
CA VAL A 114 8.66 -27.05 5.40
C VAL A 114 10.18 -27.10 5.43
N ARG A 115 10.78 -28.12 4.81
CA ARG A 115 12.24 -28.34 4.72
C ARG A 115 12.83 -27.92 3.40
N THR A 116 12.15 -28.18 2.29
CA THR A 116 12.59 -27.76 0.96
C THR A 116 11.39 -27.37 0.11
N GLY A 117 11.63 -26.73 -1.02
CA GLY A 117 10.64 -26.49 -2.07
C GLY A 117 11.22 -25.63 -3.18
N THR A 118 10.42 -25.34 -4.19
CA THR A 118 10.80 -24.45 -5.29
C THR A 118 9.86 -23.26 -5.32
N LEU A 119 10.41 -22.07 -5.13
CA LEU A 119 9.68 -20.80 -5.23
C LEU A 119 9.78 -20.27 -6.66
N ALA A 120 8.63 -20.05 -7.30
CA ALA A 120 8.55 -19.15 -8.45
C ALA A 120 8.41 -17.72 -7.90
N ASP A 121 9.54 -17.05 -7.67
CA ASP A 121 9.58 -15.81 -6.89
C ASP A 121 8.91 -14.66 -7.65
N PRO A 122 7.84 -14.07 -7.10
CA PRO A 122 7.12 -13.02 -7.78
C PRO A 122 7.88 -11.68 -7.80
N TYR A 123 8.87 -11.46 -6.91
CA TYR A 123 9.58 -10.19 -6.84
C TYR A 123 10.69 -10.06 -7.90
N SER A 124 11.49 -11.09 -8.06
CA SER A 124 12.58 -11.18 -9.03
C SER A 124 12.14 -11.74 -10.38
N GLY A 125 11.06 -12.53 -10.42
CA GLY A 125 10.65 -13.31 -11.58
C GLY A 125 11.53 -14.54 -11.84
N SER A 126 12.42 -14.87 -10.91
CA SER A 126 13.31 -16.03 -10.98
C SER A 126 12.76 -17.22 -10.18
N THR A 127 13.34 -18.40 -10.39
CA THR A 127 13.05 -19.57 -9.57
C THR A 127 14.13 -19.76 -8.51
N ILE A 128 13.72 -19.97 -7.26
CA ILE A 128 14.62 -20.15 -6.12
C ILE A 128 14.35 -21.52 -5.49
N ALA A 129 15.40 -22.32 -5.33
CA ALA A 129 15.32 -23.57 -4.57
C ALA A 129 15.41 -23.24 -3.09
N PHE A 130 14.30 -23.36 -2.36
CA PHE A 130 14.27 -23.19 -0.92
C PHE A 130 14.85 -24.44 -0.24
N GLN A 131 15.79 -24.22 0.66
CA GLN A 131 16.26 -25.23 1.59
C GLN A 131 16.33 -24.61 2.99
N ARG A 132 15.64 -25.20 3.96
CA ARG A 132 15.75 -24.79 5.35
C ARG A 132 17.15 -25.13 5.87
N GLY A 133 17.86 -24.10 6.29
CA GLY A 133 19.21 -24.19 6.86
C GLY A 133 19.64 -22.85 7.43
N GLN A 134 20.70 -22.84 8.24
CA GLN A 134 21.21 -21.62 8.88
C GLN A 134 21.57 -20.54 7.86
N ASP A 135 22.16 -20.93 6.73
CA ASP A 135 22.67 -19.99 5.72
C ASP A 135 21.79 -19.89 4.47
N THR A 136 20.74 -20.72 4.38
CA THR A 136 19.91 -20.88 3.17
C THR A 136 18.44 -20.50 3.41
N SER A 137 18.00 -20.44 4.67
CA SER A 137 16.61 -20.04 4.96
C SER A 137 16.35 -18.58 4.63
N ASP A 138 17.38 -17.74 4.59
CA ASP A 138 17.26 -16.32 4.29
C ASP A 138 17.18 -16.01 2.79
N ASP A 139 17.44 -17.00 1.92
CA ASP A 139 17.24 -16.86 0.47
C ASP A 139 15.76 -16.70 0.12
N VAL A 140 14.87 -17.30 0.91
CA VAL A 140 13.41 -17.13 0.82
C VAL A 140 12.85 -16.63 2.15
N GLN A 141 12.31 -15.42 2.13
CA GLN A 141 11.67 -14.81 3.30
C GLN A 141 10.17 -14.72 3.10
N VAL A 142 9.43 -14.63 4.20
CA VAL A 142 8.00 -14.28 4.17
C VAL A 142 7.90 -12.77 4.38
N ASP A 143 7.54 -12.04 3.33
CA ASP A 143 7.37 -10.59 3.35
C ASP A 143 5.97 -10.21 3.83
N HIS A 144 5.91 -9.09 4.56
CA HIS A 144 4.70 -8.31 4.78
C HIS A 144 4.54 -7.33 3.61
N VAL A 145 3.68 -7.66 2.65
CA VAL A 145 3.49 -6.90 1.40
C VAL A 145 3.15 -5.43 1.69
N VAL A 146 2.35 -5.17 2.73
CA VAL A 146 2.33 -3.89 3.47
C VAL A 146 3.16 -4.06 4.75
N ALA A 147 4.31 -3.41 4.80
CA ALA A 147 5.25 -3.55 5.91
C ALA A 147 4.66 -3.10 7.26
N LEU A 148 5.02 -3.78 8.35
CA LEU A 148 4.48 -3.47 9.68
C LEU A 148 4.74 -2.02 10.13
N SER A 149 5.95 -1.50 9.87
CA SER A 149 6.28 -0.12 10.20
C SER A 149 5.57 0.91 9.31
N ASP A 150 5.27 0.54 8.07
CA ASP A 150 4.46 1.38 7.18
C ASP A 150 3.01 1.44 7.67
N ALA A 151 2.44 0.28 8.00
CA ALA A 151 1.11 0.17 8.58
C ALA A 151 0.97 0.95 9.89
N TRP A 152 1.98 0.90 10.77
CA TRP A 152 2.02 1.69 12.02
C TRP A 152 1.77 3.18 11.76
N GLN A 153 2.54 3.75 10.81
CA GLN A 153 2.47 5.15 10.42
C GLN A 153 1.23 5.49 9.58
N LYS A 154 0.44 4.48 9.21
CA LYS A 154 -0.73 4.61 8.32
C LYS A 154 -2.03 4.04 8.91
N GLY A 155 -2.08 3.89 10.24
CA GLY A 155 -3.32 3.60 10.98
C GLY A 155 -3.19 2.53 12.05
N ALA A 156 -2.19 1.65 11.95
CA ALA A 156 -2.07 0.52 12.85
C ALA A 156 -1.72 0.90 14.30
N GLN A 157 -1.14 2.09 14.53
CA GLN A 157 -0.90 2.59 15.89
C GLN A 157 -2.17 2.76 16.74
N ALA A 158 -3.35 2.85 16.11
CA ALA A 158 -4.63 3.01 16.79
C ALA A 158 -5.37 1.68 17.02
N TRP A 159 -4.80 0.56 16.55
CA TRP A 159 -5.40 -0.75 16.68
C TRP A 159 -5.11 -1.36 18.05
N ASP A 160 -6.00 -2.24 18.50
CA ASP A 160 -5.67 -3.18 19.56
C ASP A 160 -4.59 -4.18 19.10
N GLU A 161 -3.98 -4.85 20.07
CA GLU A 161 -2.97 -5.88 19.83
C GLU A 161 -3.51 -7.02 18.95
N GLU A 162 -4.73 -7.48 19.21
CA GLU A 162 -5.32 -8.59 18.45
C GLU A 162 -5.41 -8.27 16.95
N ARG A 163 -5.83 -7.05 16.58
CA ARG A 163 -5.87 -6.62 15.18
C ARG A 163 -4.49 -6.49 14.56
N ARG A 164 -3.48 -6.05 15.32
CA ARG A 164 -2.08 -6.00 14.85
C ARG A 164 -1.54 -7.41 14.61
N VAL A 165 -1.78 -8.35 15.51
CA VAL A 165 -1.42 -9.77 15.35
C VAL A 165 -2.11 -10.36 14.13
N ARG A 166 -3.42 -10.12 13.94
CA ARG A 166 -4.14 -10.55 12.74
C ARG A 166 -3.53 -9.97 11.46
N PHE A 167 -3.21 -8.68 11.44
CA PHE A 167 -2.55 -8.04 10.28
C PHE A 167 -1.18 -8.65 9.95
N ALA A 168 -0.39 -8.95 10.98
CA ALA A 168 0.92 -9.54 10.82
C ALA A 168 0.90 -11.00 10.39
N ASN A 169 -0.23 -11.70 10.58
CA ASN A 169 -0.38 -13.11 10.24
C ASN A 169 -1.43 -13.37 9.15
N ASP A 170 -1.93 -12.33 8.47
CA ASP A 170 -2.91 -12.48 7.39
C ASP A 170 -2.22 -13.00 6.11
N PRO A 171 -2.61 -14.18 5.58
CA PRO A 171 -2.10 -14.69 4.31
C PRO A 171 -2.24 -13.72 3.12
N LEU A 172 -3.20 -12.79 3.14
CA LEU A 172 -3.31 -11.73 2.14
C LEU A 172 -2.15 -10.73 2.22
N ASN A 173 -1.66 -10.43 3.42
CA ASN A 173 -0.51 -9.55 3.63
C ASN A 173 0.85 -10.28 3.57
N LEU A 174 0.86 -11.61 3.42
CA LEU A 174 2.07 -12.41 3.45
C LEU A 174 2.38 -13.10 2.12
N LEU A 175 3.66 -13.15 1.76
CA LEU A 175 4.15 -13.78 0.53
C LEU A 175 5.57 -14.33 0.73
N ALA A 176 5.83 -15.56 0.30
CA ALA A 176 7.19 -16.07 0.19
C ALA A 176 7.90 -15.41 -1.01
N VAL A 177 9.06 -14.81 -0.78
CA VAL A 177 9.78 -13.99 -1.78
C VAL A 177 11.29 -14.12 -1.62
N ASP A 178 12.03 -13.67 -2.64
CA ASP A 178 13.48 -13.48 -2.59
C ASP A 178 13.90 -12.60 -1.40
N GLY A 179 14.78 -13.14 -0.54
CA GLY A 179 15.22 -12.48 0.68
C GLY A 179 15.96 -11.16 0.45
N PRO A 180 16.99 -11.10 -0.42
CA PRO A 180 17.67 -9.86 -0.76
C PRO A 180 16.73 -8.75 -1.25
N LEU A 181 15.74 -9.05 -2.09
CA LEU A 181 14.74 -8.08 -2.54
C LEU A 181 13.81 -7.65 -1.43
N ASN A 182 13.41 -8.56 -0.53
CA ASN A 182 12.64 -8.19 0.66
C ASN A 182 13.42 -7.24 1.58
N MET A 183 14.71 -7.51 1.77
CA MET A 183 15.60 -6.62 2.53
C MET A 183 15.79 -5.26 1.85
N GLN A 184 15.82 -5.23 0.51
CA GLN A 184 15.87 -3.98 -0.25
C GLN A 184 14.56 -3.18 -0.11
N LYS A 185 13.41 -3.86 -0.11
CA LYS A 185 12.09 -3.23 0.13
C LYS A 185 12.03 -2.57 1.50
N GLY A 186 12.48 -3.27 2.54
CA GLY A 186 12.44 -2.77 3.91
C GLY A 186 11.03 -2.38 4.35
N ASP A 187 10.87 -1.17 4.88
CA ASP A 187 9.58 -0.57 5.24
C ASP A 187 9.01 0.36 4.16
N GLY A 188 9.56 0.29 2.94
CA GLY A 188 9.12 1.09 1.81
C GLY A 188 7.71 0.75 1.37
N ASP A 189 6.94 1.79 1.04
CA ASP A 189 5.65 1.66 0.36
C ASP A 189 5.81 1.62 -1.17
N ALA A 190 4.69 1.54 -1.89
CA ALA A 190 4.69 1.50 -3.36
C ALA A 190 5.32 2.73 -4.03
N ALA A 191 5.46 3.86 -3.33
CA ALA A 191 6.16 5.04 -3.84
C ALA A 191 7.69 4.90 -3.71
N THR A 192 8.15 4.11 -2.73
CA THR A 192 9.56 3.92 -2.39
C THR A 192 10.15 2.71 -3.11
N TRP A 193 9.38 1.62 -3.21
CA TRP A 193 9.86 0.36 -3.77
C TRP A 193 8.75 -0.39 -4.51
N LEU A 194 9.09 -0.90 -5.70
CA LEU A 194 8.27 -1.82 -6.49
C LEU A 194 9.14 -3.02 -6.90
N PRO A 195 8.55 -4.22 -6.99
CA PRO A 195 9.26 -5.40 -7.49
C PRO A 195 10.01 -5.13 -8.81
N PRO A 196 11.26 -5.58 -8.96
CA PRO A 196 11.98 -5.51 -10.23
C PRO A 196 11.28 -6.27 -11.36
N ALA A 197 10.58 -7.37 -11.03
CA ALA A 197 9.73 -8.08 -11.98
C ALA A 197 8.51 -7.24 -12.39
N ASN A 198 8.65 -6.48 -13.47
CA ASN A 198 7.61 -5.56 -13.95
C ASN A 198 6.24 -6.23 -14.17
N GLY A 199 6.24 -7.49 -14.64
CA GLY A 199 5.02 -8.25 -14.88
C GLY A 199 4.18 -8.54 -13.63
N TYR A 200 4.80 -8.50 -12.44
CA TYR A 200 4.11 -8.76 -11.17
C TYR A 200 3.57 -7.48 -10.50
N ARG A 201 3.94 -6.29 -10.99
CA ARG A 201 3.63 -5.02 -10.29
C ARG A 201 2.13 -4.75 -10.12
N CYS A 202 1.29 -5.16 -11.08
CA CYS A 202 -0.16 -5.02 -10.98
C CYS A 202 -0.71 -5.83 -9.80
N ALA A 203 -0.41 -7.14 -9.76
CA ALA A 203 -0.80 -8.01 -8.66
C ALA A 203 -0.24 -7.55 -7.31
N TYR A 204 1.01 -7.08 -7.27
CA TYR A 204 1.62 -6.52 -6.07
C TYR A 204 0.86 -5.30 -5.52
N VAL A 205 0.55 -4.34 -6.39
CA VAL A 205 -0.21 -3.13 -6.00
C VAL A 205 -1.65 -3.49 -5.64
N ALA A 206 -2.31 -4.35 -6.42
CA ALA A 206 -3.66 -4.82 -6.12
C ALA A 206 -3.74 -5.48 -4.73
N ARG A 207 -2.73 -6.26 -4.37
CA ARG A 207 -2.62 -6.87 -3.04
C ARG A 207 -2.41 -5.83 -1.93
N GLN A 208 -1.55 -4.83 -2.13
CA GLN A 208 -1.41 -3.75 -1.15
C GLN A 208 -2.72 -2.97 -0.96
N VAL A 209 -3.42 -2.66 -2.05
CA VAL A 209 -4.74 -2.00 -2.00
C VAL A 209 -5.74 -2.84 -1.22
N ALA A 210 -5.81 -4.14 -1.51
CA ALA A 210 -6.67 -5.08 -0.81
C ALA A 210 -6.40 -5.11 0.71
N VAL A 211 -5.13 -5.22 1.11
CA VAL A 211 -4.71 -5.21 2.51
C VAL A 211 -5.07 -3.88 3.16
N LYS A 212 -4.73 -2.74 2.54
CA LYS A 212 -5.02 -1.42 3.11
C LYS A 212 -6.51 -1.20 3.27
N ALA A 213 -7.31 -1.56 2.27
CA ALA A 213 -8.75 -1.46 2.35
C ALA A 213 -9.30 -2.36 3.47
N GLY A 214 -8.95 -3.64 3.50
CA GLY A 214 -9.41 -4.61 4.51
C GLY A 214 -9.10 -4.20 5.94
N TYR A 215 -7.96 -3.55 6.15
CA TYR A 215 -7.52 -3.09 7.46
C TYR A 215 -7.79 -1.61 7.74
N GLY A 216 -8.40 -0.86 6.82
CA GLY A 216 -8.64 0.58 6.99
C GLY A 216 -7.36 1.39 7.20
N LEU A 217 -6.27 1.00 6.51
CA LEU A 217 -5.04 1.79 6.45
C LEU A 217 -5.17 2.86 5.36
N TRP A 218 -4.65 4.05 5.62
CA TRP A 218 -4.58 5.09 4.58
C TRP A 218 -3.33 4.94 3.71
N ALA A 219 -3.33 5.63 2.58
CA ALA A 219 -2.14 5.83 1.75
C ALA A 219 -1.63 7.27 1.87
N THR A 220 -0.35 7.48 1.59
CA THR A 220 0.12 8.84 1.29
C THR A 220 -0.25 9.24 -0.13
N GLN A 221 -0.25 10.55 -0.43
CA GLN A 221 -0.48 11.00 -1.80
C GLN A 221 0.53 10.37 -2.77
N ALA A 222 1.82 10.39 -2.43
CA ALA A 222 2.87 9.82 -3.27
C ALA A 222 2.69 8.31 -3.50
N GLU A 223 2.28 7.57 -2.47
CA GLU A 223 1.96 6.15 -2.58
C GLU A 223 0.74 5.91 -3.47
N ARG A 224 -0.36 6.65 -3.27
CA ARG A 224 -1.56 6.55 -4.10
C ARG A 224 -1.25 6.83 -5.57
N ASP A 225 -0.46 7.87 -5.84
CA ASP A 225 -0.06 8.24 -7.20
C ASP A 225 0.81 7.13 -7.84
N ALA A 226 1.74 6.55 -7.08
CA ALA A 226 2.56 5.44 -7.54
C ALA A 226 1.71 4.18 -7.84
N MET A 227 0.76 3.85 -6.95
CA MET A 227 -0.17 2.74 -7.16
C MET A 227 -1.06 2.97 -8.39
N ALA A 228 -1.63 4.17 -8.53
CA ALA A 228 -2.46 4.54 -9.68
C ALA A 228 -1.66 4.49 -10.99
N GLY A 229 -0.40 4.97 -10.99
CA GLY A 229 0.48 4.88 -12.15
C GLY A 229 0.82 3.44 -12.56
N VAL A 230 0.89 2.51 -11.61
CA VAL A 230 1.02 1.09 -11.91
C VAL A 230 -0.28 0.54 -12.50
N LEU A 231 -1.41 0.77 -11.83
CA LEU A 231 -2.72 0.24 -12.21
C LEU A 231 -3.28 0.83 -13.51
N ALA A 232 -2.84 2.03 -13.92
CA ALA A 232 -3.20 2.60 -15.22
C ALA A 232 -2.75 1.72 -16.41
N ARG A 233 -1.78 0.82 -16.22
CA ARG A 233 -1.33 -0.15 -17.24
C ARG A 233 -2.11 -1.47 -17.20
N CYS A 234 -2.95 -1.64 -16.19
CA CYS A 234 -3.75 -2.84 -15.92
C CYS A 234 -5.05 -2.43 -15.20
N PRO A 235 -5.93 -1.63 -15.84
CA PRO A 235 -7.09 -1.02 -15.20
C PRO A 235 -8.14 -2.03 -14.72
N ASP A 236 -8.14 -3.23 -15.31
CA ASP A 236 -9.03 -4.34 -14.98
C ASP A 236 -8.41 -5.32 -13.96
N GLU A 237 -7.22 -5.03 -13.41
CA GLU A 237 -6.58 -5.87 -12.40
C GLU A 237 -7.54 -6.08 -11.21
N PRO A 238 -7.96 -7.32 -10.92
CA PRO A 238 -8.87 -7.59 -9.82
C PRO A 238 -8.14 -7.47 -8.49
N LEU A 239 -8.89 -7.26 -7.41
CA LEU A 239 -8.35 -7.54 -6.08
C LEU A 239 -8.12 -9.05 -5.91
N PRO A 240 -7.10 -9.47 -5.14
CA PRO A 240 -6.90 -10.89 -4.84
C PRO A 240 -8.14 -11.53 -4.19
N ALA A 241 -8.46 -12.75 -4.60
CA ALA A 241 -9.57 -13.51 -4.03
C ALA A 241 -9.40 -13.67 -2.50
N GLY A 242 -10.50 -13.52 -1.74
CA GLY A 242 -10.48 -13.54 -0.28
C GLY A 242 -10.21 -12.18 0.37
N ALA A 243 -9.86 -11.15 -0.41
CA ALA A 243 -9.91 -9.77 0.05
C ALA A 243 -11.37 -9.40 0.38
N SER A 244 -11.72 -9.48 1.66
CA SER A 244 -12.92 -8.83 2.16
C SER A 244 -12.60 -7.35 2.20
N LEU A 245 -12.91 -6.61 1.13
CA LEU A 245 -13.08 -5.17 1.27
C LEU A 245 -14.04 -4.97 2.45
N PRO A 246 -13.79 -4.02 3.37
CA PRO A 246 -14.85 -3.62 4.27
C PRO A 246 -16.02 -3.32 3.35
N ALA A 247 -17.17 -3.98 3.59
CA ALA A 247 -18.37 -3.54 2.93
C ALA A 247 -18.41 -2.03 3.16
N VAL A 248 -18.29 -1.23 2.09
CA VAL A 248 -18.86 0.13 2.10
C VAL A 248 -20.22 -0.13 2.70
N ARG A 249 -20.44 0.28 3.96
CA ARG A 249 -21.56 -0.21 4.78
C ARG A 249 -22.78 -0.17 3.90
N SER A 250 -23.13 -1.31 3.33
CA SER A 250 -24.34 -1.41 2.54
C SER A 250 -25.36 -1.31 3.64
N ALA A 251 -26.19 -0.25 3.55
CA ALA A 251 -27.34 -0.10 4.41
C ALA A 251 -27.99 -1.48 4.55
N PRO A 252 -28.39 -1.91 5.75
CA PRO A 252 -28.87 -3.26 5.97
C PRO A 252 -29.95 -3.58 4.93
N ASP A 253 -29.68 -4.60 4.10
CA ASP A 253 -30.63 -5.14 3.14
C ASP A 253 -31.92 -5.49 3.90
N GLY A 254 -32.94 -4.64 3.75
CA GLY A 254 -34.26 -4.89 4.33
C GLY A 254 -35.01 -3.70 4.91
N ALA A 255 -34.45 -2.50 5.01
CA ALA A 255 -35.24 -1.31 5.34
C ALA A 255 -35.50 -0.48 4.08
N THR A 256 -36.68 -0.65 3.47
CA THR A 256 -37.18 0.35 2.52
C THR A 256 -37.22 1.69 3.26
N ALA A 257 -36.35 2.63 2.89
CA ALA A 257 -36.37 3.97 3.47
C ALA A 257 -37.78 4.56 3.28
N PRO A 258 -38.37 5.19 4.31
CA PRO A 258 -39.67 5.83 4.17
C PRO A 258 -39.58 6.93 3.08
N ALA A 259 -40.66 7.13 2.33
CA ALA A 259 -40.71 8.17 1.30
C ALA A 259 -40.41 9.59 1.83
N SER A 260 -40.49 9.80 3.15
CA SER A 260 -40.09 11.03 3.84
C SER A 260 -39.80 10.79 5.32
N TYR A 261 -38.80 11.47 5.89
CA TYR A 261 -38.55 11.54 7.34
C TYR A 261 -39.28 12.74 7.96
N ALA A 262 -39.69 12.69 9.23
CA ALA A 262 -40.37 13.82 9.89
C ALA A 262 -39.42 15.00 10.19
N ASP A 263 -38.24 14.70 10.72
CA ASP A 263 -37.19 15.64 11.13
C ASP A 263 -35.81 14.94 11.16
N CYS A 264 -34.75 15.68 11.48
CA CYS A 264 -33.40 15.13 11.59
C CYS A 264 -33.22 14.10 12.70
N ALA A 265 -34.06 14.11 13.74
CA ALA A 265 -34.03 13.07 14.75
C ALA A 265 -34.52 11.73 14.18
N ALA A 266 -35.55 11.75 13.32
CA ALA A 266 -36.02 10.57 12.60
C ALA A 266 -34.99 10.07 11.58
N VAL A 267 -34.30 10.97 10.86
CA VAL A 267 -33.21 10.62 9.94
C VAL A 267 -32.07 9.91 10.70
N ARG A 268 -31.64 10.48 11.84
CA ARG A 268 -30.61 9.87 12.71
C ARG A 268 -31.06 8.54 13.32
N ALA A 269 -32.29 8.46 13.82
CA ALA A 269 -32.83 7.23 14.41
C ALA A 269 -32.93 6.08 13.40
N ALA A 270 -33.13 6.40 12.11
CA ALA A 270 -33.10 5.43 11.02
C ALA A 270 -31.69 5.09 10.51
N GLY A 271 -30.64 5.72 11.06
CA GLY A 271 -29.26 5.54 10.61
C GLY A 271 -28.96 6.16 9.24
N ALA A 272 -29.79 7.10 8.78
CA ALA A 272 -29.69 7.73 7.46
C ALA A 272 -29.00 9.11 7.50
N ALA A 273 -28.40 9.51 8.63
CA ALA A 273 -27.70 10.80 8.76
C ALA A 273 -26.18 10.62 8.63
N PRO A 274 -25.45 11.55 7.98
CA PRO A 274 -25.99 12.66 7.17
C PRO A 274 -26.72 12.14 5.92
N ILE A 275 -27.82 12.82 5.55
CA ILE A 275 -28.66 12.44 4.38
C ILE A 275 -28.34 13.36 3.20
N HIS A 276 -28.08 12.81 2.03
CA HIS A 276 -27.58 13.57 0.87
C HIS A 276 -28.66 13.86 -0.18
N ARG A 277 -28.50 14.96 -0.92
CA ARG A 277 -29.41 15.33 -2.01
C ARG A 277 -29.49 14.21 -3.06
N GLY A 278 -30.71 13.70 -3.29
CA GLY A 278 -30.96 12.58 -4.20
C GLY A 278 -31.18 11.24 -3.50
N GLU A 279 -30.91 11.15 -2.19
CA GLU A 279 -31.25 9.96 -1.40
C GLU A 279 -32.75 9.89 -1.09
N PRO A 280 -33.35 8.69 -1.05
CA PRO A 280 -34.74 8.51 -0.64
C PRO A 280 -35.01 9.10 0.75
N GLY A 281 -36.01 9.98 0.83
CA GLY A 281 -36.37 10.67 2.07
C GLY A 281 -35.61 11.98 2.32
N PHE A 282 -34.65 12.37 1.46
CA PHE A 282 -34.02 13.70 1.50
C PHE A 282 -35.04 14.82 1.26
N SER A 283 -34.87 15.94 1.95
CA SER A 283 -35.65 17.17 1.78
C SER A 283 -34.76 18.38 2.07
N GLU A 284 -34.90 19.46 1.30
CA GLU A 284 -34.13 20.71 1.49
C GLU A 284 -34.25 21.28 2.90
N ARG A 285 -35.31 20.95 3.65
CA ARG A 285 -35.47 21.37 5.05
C ARG A 285 -34.42 20.78 6.01
N PHE A 286 -33.72 19.72 5.60
CA PHE A 286 -32.67 19.08 6.37
C PHE A 286 -31.29 19.72 6.10
N ASP A 287 -31.17 20.40 4.96
CA ASP A 287 -29.97 21.00 4.38
C ASP A 287 -29.98 22.50 4.73
N GLY A 288 -29.62 22.81 5.98
CA GLY A 288 -29.78 24.14 6.56
C GLY A 288 -28.86 25.21 5.95
N ASP A 289 -27.74 24.79 5.36
CA ASP A 289 -26.75 25.64 4.72
C ASP A 289 -26.76 25.53 3.18
N GLY A 290 -27.47 24.56 2.62
CA GLY A 290 -27.76 24.43 1.19
C GLY A 290 -26.68 23.69 0.40
N ASP A 291 -25.72 23.05 1.08
CA ASP A 291 -24.57 22.38 0.48
C ASP A 291 -24.90 20.99 -0.12
N GLY A 292 -26.11 20.49 0.14
CA GLY A 292 -26.59 19.18 -0.30
C GLY A 292 -26.42 18.07 0.73
N VAL A 293 -26.04 18.40 1.97
CA VAL A 293 -25.86 17.49 3.10
C VAL A 293 -26.82 17.87 4.23
N GLY A 294 -27.86 17.06 4.42
CA GLY A 294 -28.86 17.26 5.46
C GLY A 294 -28.53 16.57 6.78
N CYS A 295 -28.94 17.17 7.89
CA CYS A 295 -28.85 16.58 9.24
C CYS A 295 -27.41 16.22 9.66
N GLU A 296 -26.46 17.09 9.36
CA GLU A 296 -25.03 16.98 9.73
C GLU A 296 -24.77 17.01 11.27
N SER A 297 -25.79 17.33 12.09
CA SER A 297 -25.71 17.43 13.57
C SER A 297 -26.85 16.77 14.35
#